data_AF-A0A3D1H484-F1
#
_entry.id   AF-A0A3D1H484-F1
#
_cell.length_a   1.000
_cell.length_b   1.000
_cell.length_c   1.000
_cell.angle_alpha   90.00
_cell.angle_beta   90.00
_cell.angle_gamma   90.00
#
_symmetry.space_group_name_H-M   'P 1'
#
loop_
_entity.id
_entity.type
_entity.pdbx_description
1 polymer ?
#
loop_
_entity_poly.entity_id
_entity_poly.type
_entity_poly.pdbx_seq_one_letter_code
_entity_poly.pdbx_strand_id
1 'polypeptide(L)' 'GHDLNLENLAYFVHEIPEILEVSIGHALISDALYYGLNNVVQMYKSKLTKHSS' A
#
# COMPACT_ATOMS: atom_id res chain seq x y z
N GLY A 1 8.05 -9.87 7.38
CA GLY A 1 6.74 -10.23 7.97
C GLY A 1 5.77 -9.07 7.95
N HIS A 2 6.25 -7.86 8.23
CA HIS A 2 5.55 -6.58 8.07
C HIS A 2 5.76 -5.93 6.68
N ASP A 3 6.19 -6.71 5.69
CA ASP A 3 6.62 -6.20 4.39
C ASP A 3 5.41 -6.03 3.46
N LEU A 4 4.54 -5.08 3.82
CA LEU A 4 3.48 -4.64 2.93
C LEU A 4 4.09 -3.88 1.76
N ASN A 5 3.63 -4.21 0.56
CA ASN A 5 4.06 -3.62 -0.70
C ASN A 5 2.85 -3.48 -1.65
N LEU A 6 3.08 -3.00 -2.87
CA LEU A 6 2.01 -2.79 -3.85
C LEU A 6 1.27 -4.06 -4.27
N GLU A 7 1.87 -5.23 -4.12
CA GLU A 7 1.31 -6.52 -4.55
C GLU A 7 0.40 -7.13 -3.49
N ASN A 8 0.77 -7.03 -2.21
CA ASN A 8 0.04 -7.68 -1.12
C ASN A 8 -0.88 -6.76 -0.31
N LEU A 9 -0.72 -5.44 -0.41
CA LEU A 9 -1.44 -4.48 0.43
C LEU A 9 -2.97 -4.55 0.25
N ALA A 10 -3.43 -4.65 -0.99
CA ALA A 10 -4.87 -4.72 -1.27
C ALA A 10 -5.53 -5.97 -0.67
N TYR A 11 -4.84 -7.11 -0.75
CA TYR A 11 -5.30 -8.35 -0.13
C TYR A 11 -5.33 -8.22 1.39
N PHE A 12 -4.27 -7.69 2.00
CA PHE A 12 -4.19 -7.49 3.44
C PHE A 12 -5.34 -6.61 3.99
N VAL A 13 -5.64 -5.49 3.34
CA VAL A 13 -6.73 -4.58 3.74
C VAL A 13 -8.12 -5.19 3.51
N HIS A 14 -8.24 -6.07 2.51
CA HIS A 14 -9.48 -6.81 2.27
C HIS A 14 -9.76 -7.83 3.38
N GLU A 15 -8.75 -8.62 3.76
CA GLU A 15 -8.86 -9.66 4.77
C GLU A 15 -9.04 -9.12 6.19
N ILE A 16 -8.59 -7.90 6.47
CA ILE A 16 -8.71 -7.25 7.79
C ILE A 16 -9.50 -5.94 7.66
N PRO A 17 -10.84 -5.99 7.59
CA PRO A 17 -11.67 -4.82 7.32
C PRO A 17 -11.61 -3.72 8.39
N GLU A 18 -11.24 -4.10 9.61
CA GLU A 18 -11.15 -3.22 10.80
C GLU A 18 -9.79 -2.52 10.92
N ILE A 19 -8.86 -2.74 9.98
CA ILE A 19 -7.56 -2.08 9.99
C ILE A 19 -7.73 -0.57 9.81
N LEU A 20 -7.18 0.20 10.74
CA LEU A 20 -7.26 1.67 10.71
C LEU A 20 -6.03 2.31 10.03
N GLU A 21 -4.87 1.67 10.17
CA GLU A 21 -3.62 2.18 9.64
C GLU A 21 -2.63 1.05 9.33
N VAL A 22 -1.69 1.33 8.43
CA VAL A 22 -0.55 0.47 8.11
C VAL A 22 0.70 1.34 7.94
N SER A 23 1.83 0.84 8.42
CA SER A 23 3.13 1.50 8.25
C SER A 23 3.95 0.80 7.17
N ILE A 24 4.35 1.52 6.12
CA ILE A 24 5.12 0.98 4.99
C ILE A 24 6.34 1.86 4.75
N GLY A 25 7.53 1.32 5.05
CA GLY A 25 8.80 2.04 4.93
C GLY A 25 9.63 1.55 3.75
N HIS A 26 10.30 0.41 3.92
CA HIS A 26 11.32 -0.10 2.98
C HIS A 26 10.79 -0.26 1.55
N ALA A 27 9.62 -0.88 1.38
CA ALA A 27 9.00 -1.08 0.07
C ALA A 27 8.65 0.26 -0.61
N LEU A 28 8.07 1.20 0.15
CA LEU A 28 7.70 2.53 -0.35
C LEU A 28 8.93 3.32 -0.83
N ILE A 29 10.02 3.33 -0.06
CA ILE A 29 11.26 4.02 -0.45
C ILE A 29 11.92 3.34 -1.65
N SER A 30 11.96 2.00 -1.66
CA SER A 30 12.49 1.23 -2.79
C SER A 30 11.74 1.53 -4.08
N ASP A 31 10.40 1.48 -4.06
CA ASP A 31 9.56 1.80 -5.21
C ASP A 31 9.75 3.27 -5.64
N ALA A 32 9.94 4.19 -4.69
CA ALA A 32 10.12 5.61 -4.98
C ALA A 32 11.40 5.91 -5.75
N LEU A 33 12.43 5.06 -5.65
CA LEU A 33 13.65 5.17 -6.46
C LEU A 33 13.38 4.93 -7.95
N TYR A 34 12.36 4.12 -8.28
CA TYR A 34 12.02 3.77 -9.66
C TYR A 34 10.90 4.64 -10.23
N TYR A 35 9.87 4.92 -9.45
CA TYR A 35 8.66 5.60 -9.91
C TYR A 35 8.55 7.05 -9.44
N GLY A 36 9.40 7.49 -8.51
CA GLY A 36 9.29 8.79 -7.84
C GLY A 36 8.28 8.78 -6.70
N LEU A 37 8.61 9.48 -5.61
CA LEU A 37 7.87 9.42 -4.35
C LEU A 37 6.38 9.76 -4.50
N ASN A 38 6.04 10.81 -5.27
CA ASN A 38 4.65 11.23 -5.47
C ASN A 38 3.82 10.11 -6.12
N ASN A 39 4.32 9.52 -7.21
CA ASN A 39 3.63 8.45 -7.92
C ASN A 39 3.43 7.23 -7.01
N VAL A 40 4.46 6.84 -6.27
CA VAL A 40 4.39 5.70 -5.36
C VAL A 40 3.35 5.92 -4.26
N VAL A 41 3.31 7.10 -3.64
CA VAL A 41 2.29 7.41 -2.63
C VAL A 41 0.89 7.24 -3.20
N GLN A 42 0.64 7.66 -4.46
CA GLN A 42 -0.66 7.45 -5.11
C GLN A 42 -0.94 5.97 -5.39
N MET A 43 0.06 5.22 -5.86
CA MET A 43 -0.05 3.79 -6.10
C MET A 43 -0.43 3.04 -4.81
N TYR A 44 0.24 3.31 -3.69
CA TYR A 44 -0.10 2.70 -2.39
C TYR A 44 -1.49 3.11 -1.90
N LYS A 45 -1.86 4.40 -2.00
CA LYS A 45 -3.21 4.88 -1.66
C LYS A 45 -4.30 4.17 -2.47
N SER A 46 -4.07 3.92 -3.75
CA SER A 46 -5.03 3.21 -4.62
C SER A 46 -5.35 1.80 -4.13
N LYS A 47 -4.40 1.15 -3.43
CA LYS A 47 -4.58 -0.19 -2.84
C LYS A 47 -5.40 -0.18 -1.56
N LEU A 48 -5.58 0.99 -0.94
CA LEU A 48 -6.37 1.18 0.29
C LEU A 48 -7.83 1.56 -0.02
N THR A 49 -8.11 2.11 -1.20
CA THR A 49 -9.48 2.48 -1.59
C THR A 49 -10.33 1.24 -1.82
N LYS A 50 -11.34 1.04 -0.96
CA LYS A 50 -12.38 0.02 -1.17
C LYS A 50 -13.18 0.41 -2.42
N HIS A 51 -13.16 -0.44 -3.45
CA HIS A 51 -14.16 -0.34 -4.51
C HIS A 51 -15.52 -0.59 -3.87
N SER A 52 -16.32 0.47 -3.76
CA SER A 52 -17.73 0.36 -3.42
C SER A 52 -18.41 -0.26 -4.64
N SER A 53 -18.73 -1.55 -4.55
CA SER A 53 -19.65 -2.24 -5.46
C SER A 53 -21.02 -2.31 -4.81
#